data_AF-A0AA38XH68-F1
#
_entry.id   AF-A0AA38XH68-F1
#
_cell.length_a   1.000
_cell.length_b   1.000
_cell.length_c   1.000
_cell.angle_alpha   90.00
_cell.angle_beta   90.00
_cell.angle_gamma   90.00
#
_symmetry.space_group_name_H-M   'P 1'
#
loop_
_entity.id
_entity.type
_entity.pdbx_description
1 polymer ?
#
loop_
_entity_poly.entity_id
_entity_poly.type
_entity_poly.pdbx_seq_one_letter_code
_entity_poly.pdbx_strand_id
1 'polypeptide(L)'
;MGDGDYMYAFQQVVMPIAVEFDPDFVIVAAGFDAAAGDELGGCFVTPPCYAHMTHMLMSLANGKIAVCLEGGYNFSAISKSALAVTRTLMGEPPDRLHPTSATSSAIDTIAKVRNVQSKYWRSIYPKEPVGGIFGGERLHDLIRRYQAMHLYDKYKLTQLHIFRDSMSRSFDQQLLATPNYETKKALLVIFHDSPDILTTSNGITTQHKPHETWLVDGAQSYIPWAIDQNHGVIDVNIPEFITVGPGHSPSSSFDHPGIKSEFGASSNPYAAQESASIQYASTTTDAARREGEKLAAYLWENYIEPFPFPHGIILLGAGHAFHAVAKLVSENDAVYHSLAGIAGFISTQPIRPVSSATNHAVSPWYREHSLVYVSEKHSLWKKEKEGGKVSKRYGRLVKSEGDVVNGMMLRYKEDVTIWMDAMIRKRRDRRRAEFGTSDDEDEDEEEGKEDVLKVIEKESDGDTIDDPAVVAEGAGAVGNGNVASTGGIDGSVINVVSAPTAAAQLARGDVVMTTEQ
;
A
#
# COMPACT_ATOMS: atom_id res chain seq x y z
N MET A 1 3.72 12.95 -14.91
CA MET A 1 2.43 12.54 -15.50
C MET A 1 2.60 12.35 -17.00
N GLY A 2 1.83 11.47 -17.63
CA GLY A 2 1.84 11.26 -19.08
C GLY A 2 0.45 10.99 -19.65
N ASP A 3 0.39 10.47 -20.88
CA ASP A 3 -0.86 10.28 -21.64
C ASP A 3 -1.95 9.54 -20.85
N GLY A 4 -1.62 8.42 -20.20
CA GLY A 4 -2.56 7.64 -19.40
C GLY A 4 -3.18 8.43 -18.24
N ASP A 5 -2.41 9.32 -17.61
CA ASP A 5 -2.90 10.17 -16.51
C ASP A 5 -3.90 11.22 -17.04
N TYR A 6 -3.56 11.89 -18.14
CA TYR A 6 -4.41 12.91 -18.75
C TYR A 6 -5.69 12.32 -19.33
N MET A 7 -5.60 11.17 -20.02
CA MET A 7 -6.79 10.50 -20.54
C MET A 7 -7.71 10.02 -19.42
N TYR A 8 -7.15 9.51 -18.32
CA TYR A 8 -7.92 9.12 -17.15
C TYR A 8 -8.62 10.33 -16.53
N ALA A 9 -7.93 11.47 -16.38
CA ALA A 9 -8.53 12.72 -15.90
C ALA A 9 -9.69 13.19 -16.80
N PHE A 10 -9.49 13.14 -18.12
CA PHE A 10 -10.53 13.54 -19.08
C PHE A 10 -11.76 12.65 -19.01
N GLN A 11 -11.57 11.33 -18.94
CA GLN A 11 -12.68 10.38 -18.91
C GLN A 11 -13.42 10.35 -17.57
N GLN A 12 -12.72 10.55 -16.46
CA GLN A 12 -13.30 10.41 -15.12
C GLN A 12 -13.84 11.72 -14.53
N VAL A 13 -13.36 12.87 -15.03
CA VAL A 13 -13.72 14.19 -14.47
C VAL A 13 -14.14 15.17 -15.55
N VAL A 14 -13.24 15.50 -16.49
CA VAL A 14 -13.45 16.63 -17.41
C VAL A 14 -14.67 16.42 -18.31
N MET A 15 -14.73 15.30 -19.04
CA MET A 15 -15.81 15.04 -19.98
C MET A 15 -17.16 14.79 -19.29
N PRO A 16 -17.27 13.99 -18.21
CA PRO A 16 -18.53 13.86 -17.48
C PRO A 16 -19.11 15.21 -17.03
N ILE A 17 -18.25 16.08 -16.46
CA ILE A 17 -18.64 17.42 -16.02
C ILE A 17 -19.01 18.30 -17.21
N ALA A 18 -18.19 18.31 -18.27
CA ALA A 18 -18.43 19.16 -19.43
C ALA A 18 -19.70 18.79 -20.19
N VAL A 19 -20.01 17.49 -20.30
CA VAL A 19 -21.28 17.01 -20.88
C VAL A 19 -22.47 17.40 -20.01
N GLU A 20 -22.37 17.29 -18.69
CA GLU A 20 -23.44 17.73 -17.78
C GLU A 20 -23.64 19.25 -17.79
N PHE A 21 -22.55 20.01 -17.92
CA PHE A 21 -22.58 21.47 -18.02
C PHE A 21 -23.27 21.96 -19.30
N ASP A 22 -23.15 21.18 -20.39
CA ASP A 22 -23.73 21.49 -21.71
C ASP A 22 -23.33 22.88 -22.22
N PRO A 23 -22.02 23.13 -22.47
CA PRO A 23 -21.54 24.45 -22.86
C PRO A 23 -22.05 24.85 -24.25
N ASP A 24 -22.39 26.13 -24.39
CA ASP A 24 -22.72 26.73 -25.69
C ASP A 24 -21.49 27.05 -26.56
N PHE A 25 -20.31 27.08 -25.93
CA PHE A 25 -18.99 27.36 -26.52
C PHE A 25 -17.87 26.81 -25.62
N VAL A 26 -16.79 26.29 -26.21
CA VAL A 26 -15.60 25.78 -25.49
C VAL A 26 -14.40 26.68 -25.75
N ILE A 27 -13.70 27.10 -24.69
CA ILE A 27 -12.41 27.80 -24.78
C ILE A 27 -11.35 26.91 -24.14
N VAL A 28 -10.27 26.66 -24.87
CA VAL A 28 -9.10 25.91 -24.38
C VAL A 28 -7.94 26.88 -24.23
N ALA A 29 -7.55 27.14 -22.99
CA ALA A 29 -6.26 27.76 -22.66
C ALA A 29 -5.16 26.71 -22.88
N ALA A 30 -4.59 26.70 -24.07
CA ALA A 30 -3.73 25.62 -24.58
C ALA A 30 -2.25 25.92 -24.31
N GLY A 31 -1.81 25.59 -23.09
CA GLY A 31 -0.40 25.46 -22.76
C GLY A 31 0.17 24.13 -23.25
N PHE A 32 1.37 24.17 -23.83
CA PHE A 32 2.13 22.99 -24.28
C PHE A 32 3.34 22.70 -23.39
N ASP A 33 3.39 23.28 -22.19
CA ASP A 33 4.41 23.03 -21.17
C ASP A 33 4.27 21.65 -20.48
N ALA A 34 3.09 21.02 -20.56
CA ALA A 34 2.91 19.62 -20.14
C ALA A 34 3.46 18.60 -21.16
N ALA A 35 3.91 19.04 -22.34
CA ALA A 35 4.34 18.16 -23.41
C ALA A 35 5.67 17.45 -23.09
N ALA A 36 5.82 16.23 -23.60
CA ALA A 36 7.07 15.48 -23.49
C ALA A 36 8.24 16.26 -24.10
N GLY A 37 9.26 16.53 -23.28
CA GLY A 37 10.44 17.29 -23.66
C GLY A 37 10.46 18.75 -23.17
N ASP A 38 9.37 19.23 -22.56
CA ASP A 38 9.38 20.49 -21.84
C ASP A 38 9.96 20.31 -20.43
N GLU A 39 11.08 20.98 -20.15
CA GLU A 39 11.82 20.83 -18.88
C GLU A 39 11.14 21.56 -17.72
N LEU A 40 10.31 22.57 -17.98
CA LEU A 40 9.64 23.34 -16.93
C LEU A 40 8.40 22.62 -16.41
N GLY A 41 7.58 22.04 -17.30
CA GLY A 41 6.38 21.31 -16.88
C GLY A 41 6.65 19.89 -16.36
N GLY A 42 7.77 19.27 -16.74
CA GLY A 42 8.20 17.96 -16.21
C GLY A 42 7.20 16.82 -16.47
N CYS A 43 6.33 17.00 -17.47
CA CYS A 43 5.33 16.02 -17.89
C CYS A 43 5.72 15.35 -19.21
N PHE A 44 5.00 14.28 -19.55
CA PHE A 44 5.31 13.42 -20.68
C PHE A 44 4.09 13.24 -21.59
N VAL A 45 3.32 14.31 -21.80
CA VAL A 45 2.15 14.28 -22.69
C VAL A 45 2.60 14.32 -24.14
N THR A 46 2.16 13.35 -24.93
CA THR A 46 2.55 13.23 -26.33
C THR A 46 1.62 14.08 -27.23
N PRO A 47 2.08 14.49 -28.43
CA PRO A 47 1.22 15.19 -29.39
C PRO A 47 -0.09 14.45 -29.73
N PRO A 48 -0.11 13.11 -29.90
CA PRO A 48 -1.37 12.36 -30.01
C PRO A 48 -2.32 12.57 -28.83
N CYS A 49 -1.83 12.67 -27.59
CA CYS A 49 -2.71 12.90 -26.44
C CYS A 49 -3.42 14.26 -26.49
N TYR A 50 -2.71 15.32 -26.90
CA TYR A 50 -3.35 16.63 -27.17
C TYR A 50 -4.43 16.55 -28.25
N ALA A 51 -4.19 15.77 -29.32
CA ALA A 51 -5.17 15.53 -30.36
C ALA A 51 -6.42 14.79 -29.81
N HIS A 52 -6.25 13.76 -29.00
CA HIS A 52 -7.38 13.04 -28.36
C HIS A 52 -8.19 13.93 -27.41
N MET A 53 -7.51 14.73 -26.56
CA MET A 53 -8.19 15.69 -25.68
C MET A 53 -9.01 16.72 -26.48
N THR A 54 -8.43 17.26 -27.56
CA THR A 54 -9.11 18.19 -28.47
C THR A 54 -10.32 17.53 -29.12
N HIS A 55 -10.16 16.31 -29.63
CA HIS A 55 -11.23 15.56 -30.29
C HIS A 55 -12.42 15.31 -29.35
N MET A 56 -12.15 14.96 -28.08
CA MET A 56 -13.21 14.80 -27.07
C MET A 56 -13.98 16.11 -26.85
N LEU A 57 -13.28 17.24 -26.72
CA LEU A 57 -13.91 18.55 -26.49
C LEU A 57 -14.72 19.05 -27.70
N MET A 58 -14.32 18.70 -28.93
CA MET A 58 -15.08 19.04 -30.15
C MET A 58 -16.47 18.40 -30.22
N SER A 59 -16.73 17.36 -29.42
CA SER A 59 -18.08 16.77 -29.32
C SER A 59 -19.09 17.66 -28.59
N LEU A 60 -18.60 18.68 -27.86
CA LEU A 60 -19.41 19.62 -27.08
C LEU A 60 -19.75 20.87 -27.91
N ALA A 61 -20.71 21.67 -27.46
CA ALA A 61 -21.04 22.98 -28.05
C ALA A 61 -21.29 22.96 -29.57
N ASN A 62 -21.75 21.83 -30.12
CA ASN A 62 -21.87 21.59 -31.56
C ASN A 62 -20.57 21.90 -32.33
N GLY A 63 -19.40 21.61 -31.74
CA GLY A 63 -18.09 21.86 -32.32
C GLY A 63 -17.59 23.31 -32.23
N LYS A 64 -18.31 24.20 -31.52
CA LYS A 64 -17.87 25.58 -31.31
C LYS A 64 -16.77 25.64 -30.24
N ILE A 65 -15.53 25.59 -30.70
CA ILE A 65 -14.32 25.58 -29.87
C ILE A 65 -13.33 26.66 -30.32
N ALA A 66 -12.73 27.35 -29.37
CA ALA A 66 -11.55 28.19 -29.57
C ALA A 66 -10.37 27.63 -28.80
N VAL A 67 -9.24 27.45 -29.48
CA VAL A 67 -7.98 27.04 -28.85
C VAL A 67 -7.04 28.24 -28.84
N CYS A 68 -6.72 28.71 -27.64
CA CYS A 68 -5.89 29.88 -27.39
C CYS A 68 -4.51 29.42 -26.94
N LEU A 69 -3.46 29.70 -27.72
CA LEU A 69 -2.09 29.33 -27.38
C LEU A 69 -1.64 30.08 -26.11
N GLU A 70 -1.13 29.34 -25.13
CA GLU A 70 -0.60 29.88 -23.86
C GLU A 70 0.90 29.54 -23.70
N GLY A 71 1.27 28.87 -22.60
CA GLY A 71 2.64 28.48 -22.27
C GLY A 71 3.20 27.35 -23.14
N GLY A 72 4.49 27.08 -22.93
CA GLY A 72 5.28 26.11 -23.68
C GLY A 72 6.68 26.65 -23.92
N TYR A 73 7.69 25.89 -23.53
CA TYR A 73 9.07 26.36 -23.43
C TYR A 73 10.04 25.49 -24.23
N ASN A 74 9.55 24.39 -24.81
CA ASN A 74 10.26 23.63 -25.82
C ASN A 74 9.64 23.83 -27.21
N PHE A 75 10.34 24.54 -28.11
CA PHE A 75 9.84 24.84 -29.47
C PHE A 75 9.45 23.60 -30.29
N SER A 76 10.18 22.49 -30.14
CA SER A 76 9.88 21.25 -30.86
C SER A 76 8.62 20.59 -30.33
N ALA A 77 8.45 20.58 -29.00
CA ALA A 77 7.26 20.04 -28.34
C ALA A 77 6.01 20.88 -28.67
N ILE A 78 6.12 22.20 -28.64
CA ILE A 78 5.06 23.14 -29.03
C ILE A 78 4.66 22.90 -30.49
N SER A 79 5.64 22.91 -31.40
CA SER A 79 5.38 22.75 -32.83
C SER A 79 4.62 21.47 -33.16
N LYS A 80 5.05 20.33 -32.59
CA LYS A 80 4.41 19.04 -32.80
C LYS A 80 3.01 18.96 -32.17
N SER A 81 2.87 19.45 -30.94
CA SER A 81 1.60 19.38 -30.19
C SER A 81 0.55 20.32 -30.79
N ALA A 82 0.93 21.55 -31.14
CA ALA A 82 0.07 22.50 -31.83
C ALA A 82 -0.36 21.99 -33.21
N LEU A 83 0.54 21.35 -33.96
CA LEU A 83 0.20 20.70 -35.23
C LEU A 83 -0.84 19.59 -35.03
N ALA A 84 -0.67 18.75 -34.01
CA ALA A 84 -1.61 17.67 -33.71
C ALA A 84 -3.00 18.21 -33.36
N VAL A 85 -3.09 19.24 -32.51
CA VAL A 85 -4.34 19.94 -32.20
C VAL A 85 -4.99 20.55 -33.44
N THR A 86 -4.20 21.24 -34.28
CA THR A 86 -4.70 21.90 -35.49
C THR A 86 -5.27 20.90 -36.48
N ARG A 87 -4.58 19.76 -36.71
CA ARG A 87 -5.07 18.68 -37.56
C ARG A 87 -6.41 18.13 -37.07
N THR A 88 -6.55 17.92 -35.76
CA THR A 88 -7.81 17.47 -35.18
C THR A 88 -8.93 18.49 -35.35
N LEU A 89 -8.66 19.78 -35.17
CA LEU A 89 -9.63 20.85 -35.45
C LEU A 89 -10.08 20.88 -36.92
N MET A 90 -9.19 20.51 -37.84
CA MET A 90 -9.51 20.36 -39.26
C MET A 90 -10.31 19.07 -39.59
N GLY A 91 -10.64 18.26 -38.58
CA GLY A 91 -11.39 17.02 -38.74
C GLY A 91 -10.53 15.80 -39.07
N GLU A 92 -9.20 15.91 -39.04
CA GLU A 92 -8.33 14.74 -39.17
C GLU A 92 -8.45 13.86 -37.91
N PRO A 93 -8.51 12.53 -38.07
CA PRO A 93 -8.57 11.62 -36.93
C PRO A 93 -7.28 11.72 -36.11
N PRO A 94 -7.36 11.71 -34.77
CA PRO A 94 -6.17 11.76 -33.93
C PRO A 94 -5.33 10.48 -34.09
N ASP A 95 -4.01 10.64 -34.02
CA ASP A 95 -3.06 9.52 -34.05
C ASP A 95 -3.32 8.53 -32.90
N ARG A 96 -2.93 7.27 -33.11
CA ARG A 96 -3.13 6.23 -32.11
C ARG A 96 -2.31 6.51 -30.85
N LEU A 97 -2.97 6.51 -29.69
CA LEU A 97 -2.29 6.52 -28.39
C LEU A 97 -1.64 5.17 -28.10
N HIS A 98 -0.47 5.22 -27.47
CA HIS A 98 0.11 4.04 -26.86
C HIS A 98 -0.71 3.66 -25.62
N PRO A 99 -1.09 2.38 -25.46
CA PRO A 99 -1.83 1.94 -24.28
C PRO A 99 -0.96 2.14 -23.04
N THR A 100 -1.33 3.11 -22.22
CA THR A 100 -0.66 3.44 -20.97
C THR A 100 -1.70 3.50 -19.85
N SER A 101 -1.33 2.99 -18.68
CA SER A 101 -2.18 3.08 -17.49
C SER A 101 -1.92 4.39 -16.76
N ALA A 102 -2.95 4.93 -16.12
CA ALA A 102 -2.76 6.02 -15.18
C ALA A 102 -1.87 5.57 -14.01
N THR A 103 -1.00 6.47 -13.57
CA THR A 103 -0.16 6.29 -12.39
C THR A 103 -1.02 6.31 -11.13
N SER A 104 -0.55 5.63 -10.07
CA SER A 104 -1.26 5.63 -8.78
C SER A 104 -1.47 7.04 -8.21
N SER A 105 -0.52 7.94 -8.45
CA SER A 105 -0.62 9.36 -8.06
C SER A 105 -1.74 10.09 -8.78
N ALA A 106 -1.90 9.87 -10.10
CA ALA A 106 -3.00 10.44 -10.86
C ALA A 106 -4.35 9.85 -10.41
N ILE A 107 -4.42 8.53 -10.19
CA ILE A 107 -5.64 7.87 -9.72
C ILE A 107 -6.09 8.45 -8.36
N ASP A 108 -5.18 8.57 -7.40
CA ASP A 108 -5.45 9.16 -6.08
C ASP A 108 -5.88 10.64 -6.18
N THR A 109 -5.17 11.43 -6.99
CA THR A 109 -5.51 12.83 -7.24
C THR A 109 -6.93 12.97 -7.82
N ILE A 110 -7.26 12.16 -8.83
CA ILE A 110 -8.58 12.16 -9.46
C ILE A 110 -9.66 11.69 -8.48
N ALA A 111 -9.39 10.69 -7.63
CA ALA A 111 -10.33 10.28 -6.59
C ALA A 111 -10.63 11.43 -5.61
N LYS A 112 -9.62 12.20 -5.18
CA LYS A 112 -9.81 13.40 -4.34
C LYS A 112 -10.64 14.46 -5.04
N VAL A 113 -10.33 14.76 -6.31
CA VAL A 113 -11.11 15.71 -7.12
C VAL A 113 -12.56 15.26 -7.22
N ARG A 114 -12.81 13.99 -7.54
CA ARG A 114 -14.17 13.44 -7.62
C ARG A 114 -14.92 13.54 -6.30
N ASN A 115 -14.28 13.25 -5.18
CA ASN A 115 -14.89 13.38 -3.85
C ASN A 115 -15.31 14.81 -3.52
N VAL A 116 -14.56 15.82 -3.98
CA VAL A 116 -14.92 17.22 -3.79
C VAL A 116 -16.03 17.64 -4.76
N GLN A 117 -15.88 17.28 -6.03
CA GLN A 117 -16.78 17.70 -7.12
C GLN A 117 -18.13 16.98 -7.11
N SER A 118 -18.24 15.82 -6.49
CA SER A 118 -19.49 15.04 -6.43
C SER A 118 -20.66 15.77 -5.76
N LYS A 119 -20.35 16.77 -4.91
CA LYS A 119 -21.33 17.65 -4.27
C LYS A 119 -22.06 18.54 -5.29
N TYR A 120 -21.40 18.88 -6.38
CA TYR A 120 -21.87 19.87 -7.36
C TYR A 120 -22.36 19.23 -8.67
N TRP A 121 -21.76 18.11 -9.08
CA TRP A 121 -22.00 17.49 -10.38
C TRP A 121 -22.66 16.13 -10.26
N ARG A 122 -23.84 15.93 -10.87
CA ARG A 122 -24.63 14.67 -10.85
C ARG A 122 -23.87 13.48 -11.44
N SER A 123 -23.08 13.74 -12.47
CA SER A 123 -22.22 12.78 -13.17
C SER A 123 -21.04 12.26 -12.33
N ILE A 124 -20.68 12.98 -11.26
CA ILE A 124 -19.54 12.63 -10.42
C ILE A 124 -19.99 11.92 -9.13
N TYR A 125 -19.34 10.79 -8.87
CA TYR A 125 -19.53 9.94 -7.70
C TYR A 125 -18.20 9.71 -6.99
N PRO A 126 -18.21 9.43 -5.68
CA PRO A 126 -19.36 9.15 -4.79
C PRO A 126 -20.08 10.41 -4.28
N LYS A 127 -21.41 10.35 -4.09
CA LYS A 127 -22.30 11.51 -3.80
C LYS A 127 -22.15 12.11 -2.39
N GLU A 128 -21.56 11.37 -1.47
CA GLU A 128 -21.30 11.84 -0.11
C GLU A 128 -19.79 11.95 0.07
N PRO A 129 -19.22 13.14 0.27
CA PRO A 129 -17.80 13.28 0.60
C PRO A 129 -17.52 12.66 1.97
N VAL A 130 -16.31 12.11 2.16
CA VAL A 130 -15.82 11.59 3.47
C VAL A 130 -15.69 12.70 4.55
N GLY A 131 -16.05 13.95 4.26
CA GLY A 131 -15.97 15.06 5.20
C GLY A 131 -17.32 15.64 5.54
N GLY A 132 -17.81 15.39 6.77
CA GLY A 132 -18.74 16.34 7.39
C GLY A 132 -19.84 15.82 8.33
N ILE A 133 -19.91 14.54 8.70
CA ILE A 133 -20.99 14.05 9.57
C ILE A 133 -20.43 13.37 10.84
N PHE A 134 -20.46 14.16 11.93
CA PHE A 134 -20.61 13.82 13.36
C PHE A 134 -19.71 12.76 14.02
N GLY A 135 -18.95 13.17 15.05
CA GLY A 135 -18.67 12.39 16.27
C GLY A 135 -18.04 10.98 16.14
N GLY A 136 -17.55 10.59 14.97
CA GLY A 136 -17.00 9.26 14.71
C GLY A 136 -15.61 9.07 15.28
N GLU A 137 -15.35 7.88 15.83
CA GLU A 137 -14.02 7.40 16.18
C GLU A 137 -13.33 6.79 14.96
N ARG A 138 -12.00 6.80 14.92
CA ARG A 138 -11.27 6.15 13.83
C ARG A 138 -11.46 4.64 13.94
N LEU A 139 -11.75 4.00 12.81
CA LEU A 139 -11.98 2.55 12.76
C LEU A 139 -10.76 1.76 13.26
N HIS A 140 -9.56 2.28 13.06
CA HIS A 140 -8.33 1.76 13.66
C HIS A 140 -8.44 1.59 15.19
N ASP A 141 -8.91 2.60 15.91
CA ASP A 141 -9.00 2.57 17.39
C ASP A 141 -10.08 1.56 17.86
N LEU A 142 -11.16 1.40 17.07
CA LEU A 142 -12.18 0.38 17.33
C LEU A 142 -11.64 -1.03 17.13
N ILE A 143 -10.96 -1.26 16.00
CA ILE A 143 -10.36 -2.56 15.69
C ILE A 143 -9.33 -2.91 16.74
N ARG A 144 -8.43 -2.01 17.12
CA ARG A 144 -7.41 -2.33 18.13
C ARG A 144 -8.02 -2.65 19.49
N ARG A 145 -9.05 -1.93 19.93
CA ARG A 145 -9.80 -2.26 21.15
C ARG A 145 -10.46 -3.63 21.08
N TYR A 146 -11.10 -3.95 19.94
CA TYR A 146 -11.67 -5.27 19.70
C TYR A 146 -10.61 -6.37 19.76
N GLN A 147 -9.46 -6.17 19.09
CA GLN A 147 -8.32 -7.11 19.12
C GLN A 147 -7.83 -7.35 20.55
N ALA A 148 -7.65 -6.29 21.35
CA ALA A 148 -7.22 -6.40 22.74
C ALA A 148 -8.21 -7.21 23.59
N MET A 149 -9.51 -6.94 23.46
CA MET A 149 -10.56 -7.69 24.16
C MET A 149 -10.60 -9.16 23.71
N HIS A 150 -10.58 -9.41 22.39
CA HIS A 150 -10.62 -10.75 21.83
C HIS A 150 -9.42 -11.61 22.25
N LEU A 151 -8.22 -11.04 22.23
CA LEU A 151 -6.99 -11.71 22.63
C LEU A 151 -6.91 -11.93 24.15
N TYR A 152 -7.47 -11.02 24.96
CA TYR A 152 -7.62 -11.24 26.40
C TYR A 152 -8.58 -12.39 26.70
N ASP A 153 -9.74 -12.42 26.05
CA ASP A 153 -10.76 -13.45 26.29
C ASP A 153 -10.24 -14.84 25.93
N LYS A 154 -9.58 -14.96 24.78
CA LYS A 154 -9.10 -16.24 24.23
C LYS A 154 -7.78 -16.72 24.83
N TYR A 155 -6.84 -15.80 25.07
CA TYR A 155 -5.44 -16.13 25.39
C TYR A 155 -4.87 -15.37 26.58
N LYS A 156 -5.68 -14.51 27.22
CA LYS A 156 -5.28 -13.68 28.37
C LYS A 156 -4.13 -12.73 28.06
N LEU A 157 -3.99 -12.31 26.80
CA LEU A 157 -3.04 -11.25 26.46
C LEU A 157 -3.44 -9.96 27.19
N THR A 158 -2.48 -9.34 27.86
CA THR A 158 -2.68 -8.09 28.61
C THR A 158 -1.81 -6.98 28.05
N GLN A 159 -2.19 -5.74 28.33
CA GLN A 159 -1.46 -4.59 27.83
C GLN A 159 -0.10 -4.44 28.53
N LEU A 160 0.96 -4.24 27.73
CA LEU A 160 2.24 -3.76 28.27
C LEU A 160 2.21 -2.24 28.35
N HIS A 161 2.40 -1.70 29.55
CA HIS A 161 2.32 -0.27 29.79
C HIS A 161 3.59 0.45 29.32
N ILE A 162 3.43 1.50 28.53
CA ILE A 162 4.56 2.34 28.14
C ILE A 162 4.58 3.55 29.05
N PHE A 163 5.54 3.63 29.97
CA PHE A 163 5.70 4.80 30.84
C PHE A 163 6.05 6.02 29.99
N ARG A 164 5.21 7.07 30.00
CA ARG A 164 5.35 8.22 29.08
C ARG A 164 4.98 9.57 29.71
N ASP A 165 5.85 10.56 29.46
CA ASP A 165 5.60 12.01 29.56
C ASP A 165 5.32 12.67 28.18
N SER A 166 5.48 11.97 27.04
CA SER A 166 5.54 12.62 25.71
C SER A 166 4.96 11.87 24.50
N MET A 167 4.23 10.75 24.65
CA MET A 167 3.57 10.12 23.49
C MET A 167 2.05 10.01 23.61
N SER A 168 1.40 9.99 22.45
CA SER A 168 -0.06 10.12 22.30
C SER A 168 -0.88 8.99 22.91
N ARG A 169 -2.12 9.30 23.34
CA ARG A 169 -3.18 8.33 23.71
C ARG A 169 -3.50 7.32 22.60
N SER A 170 -3.17 7.62 21.34
CA SER A 170 -3.29 6.65 20.23
C SER A 170 -2.45 5.39 20.41
N PHE A 171 -1.56 5.34 21.39
CA PHE A 171 -0.78 4.15 21.73
C PHE A 171 -1.37 3.28 22.85
N ASP A 172 -2.53 3.64 23.38
CA ASP A 172 -3.22 2.79 24.34
C ASP A 172 -3.59 1.45 23.67
N GLN A 173 -3.35 0.34 24.36
CA GLN A 173 -3.59 -1.03 23.88
C GLN A 173 -2.81 -1.45 22.61
N GLN A 174 -1.78 -0.69 22.19
CA GLN A 174 -0.97 -1.06 21.01
C GLN A 174 0.03 -2.19 21.28
N LEU A 175 0.38 -2.44 22.54
CA LEU A 175 1.25 -3.53 22.96
C LEU A 175 0.46 -4.52 23.80
N LEU A 176 0.39 -5.77 23.36
CA LEU A 176 -0.26 -6.85 24.09
C LEU A 176 0.73 -7.98 24.29
N ALA A 177 0.72 -8.64 25.45
CA ALA A 177 1.61 -9.75 25.73
C ALA A 177 0.91 -10.88 26.49
N THR A 178 1.31 -12.12 26.22
CA THR A 178 0.84 -13.29 26.96
C THR A 178 1.23 -13.20 28.44
N PRO A 179 0.44 -13.79 29.36
CA PRO A 179 0.79 -13.78 30.78
C PRO A 179 2.09 -14.55 31.00
N ASN A 180 2.93 -14.04 31.89
CA ASN A 180 4.23 -14.63 32.24
C ASN A 180 5.09 -14.93 31.00
N TYR A 181 5.06 -14.07 29.97
CA TYR A 181 5.86 -14.27 28.77
C TYR A 181 7.35 -14.34 29.12
N GLU A 182 7.78 -13.61 30.15
CA GLU A 182 9.14 -13.54 30.66
C GLU A 182 9.68 -14.85 31.23
N THR A 183 8.78 -15.77 31.62
CA THR A 183 9.17 -17.10 32.14
C THR A 183 9.26 -18.15 31.04
N LYS A 184 8.95 -17.82 29.78
CA LYS A 184 8.94 -18.76 28.66
C LYS A 184 10.35 -18.97 28.10
N LYS A 185 10.59 -20.16 27.55
CA LYS A 185 11.89 -20.51 26.96
C LYS A 185 12.14 -19.81 25.60
N ALA A 186 11.07 -19.53 24.85
CA ALA A 186 11.12 -18.81 23.56
C ALA A 186 10.08 -17.67 23.54
N LEU A 187 10.32 -16.66 22.70
CA LEU A 187 9.45 -15.50 22.53
C LEU A 187 9.20 -15.22 21.04
N LEU A 188 7.94 -15.02 20.66
CA LEU A 188 7.53 -14.45 19.38
C LEU A 188 7.14 -12.98 19.58
N VAL A 189 7.76 -12.07 18.84
CA VAL A 189 7.39 -10.64 18.83
C VAL A 189 6.89 -10.26 17.44
N ILE A 190 5.62 -9.87 17.35
CA ILE A 190 4.93 -9.56 16.10
C ILE A 190 4.81 -8.05 15.97
N PHE A 191 5.55 -7.44 15.05
CA PHE A 191 5.41 -6.05 14.64
C PHE A 191 4.58 -5.98 13.36
N HIS A 192 3.39 -5.42 13.43
CA HIS A 192 2.48 -5.38 12.30
C HIS A 192 1.80 -4.02 12.15
N ASP A 193 1.46 -3.69 10.91
CA ASP A 193 0.54 -2.60 10.59
C ASP A 193 -0.90 -3.01 10.96
N SER A 194 -1.85 -2.09 10.83
CA SER A 194 -3.26 -2.41 11.09
C SER A 194 -3.80 -3.50 10.15
N PRO A 195 -4.78 -4.31 10.61
CA PRO A 195 -5.46 -5.27 9.75
C PRO A 195 -6.12 -4.62 8.52
N ASP A 196 -6.31 -5.41 7.48
CA ASP A 196 -6.97 -4.96 6.26
C ASP A 196 -8.50 -5.01 6.39
N ILE A 197 -9.16 -4.05 5.75
CA ILE A 197 -10.62 -4.01 5.65
C ILE A 197 -10.99 -4.19 4.18
N LEU A 198 -11.61 -5.32 3.87
CA LEU A 198 -12.05 -5.64 2.52
C LEU A 198 -13.54 -5.38 2.39
N THR A 199 -13.90 -4.52 1.46
CA THR A 199 -15.28 -4.11 1.23
C THR A 199 -15.48 -3.81 -0.24
N THR A 200 -16.65 -4.12 -0.76
CA THR A 200 -17.06 -3.71 -2.10
C THR A 200 -17.80 -2.39 -1.99
N SER A 201 -17.26 -1.33 -2.59
CA SER A 201 -18.04 -0.11 -2.80
C SER A 201 -18.76 -0.22 -4.14
N ASN A 202 -20.05 0.12 -4.16
CA ASN A 202 -20.79 0.30 -5.41
C ASN A 202 -20.38 1.59 -6.15
N GLY A 203 -19.44 2.37 -5.60
CA GLY A 203 -18.95 3.61 -6.17
C GLY A 203 -19.93 4.78 -6.06
N ILE A 204 -21.17 4.55 -5.59
CA ILE A 204 -22.23 5.56 -5.51
C ILE A 204 -22.05 6.43 -4.25
N THR A 205 -21.65 5.84 -3.14
CA THR A 205 -21.46 6.52 -1.85
C THR A 205 -20.15 6.08 -1.21
N THR A 206 -19.66 6.87 -0.24
CA THR A 206 -18.54 6.48 0.62
C THR A 206 -18.98 5.60 1.80
N GLN A 207 -20.29 5.30 1.93
CA GLN A 207 -20.79 4.46 2.99
C GLN A 207 -20.47 2.99 2.70
N HIS A 208 -19.83 2.35 3.67
CA HIS A 208 -19.58 0.92 3.63
C HIS A 208 -20.57 0.20 4.54
N LYS A 209 -21.16 -0.87 4.03
CA LYS A 209 -22.07 -1.72 4.79
C LYS A 209 -21.27 -2.66 5.69
N PRO A 210 -21.45 -2.64 7.02
CA PRO A 210 -20.69 -3.50 7.91
C PRO A 210 -20.84 -5.00 7.61
N HIS A 211 -22.02 -5.45 7.16
CA HIS A 211 -22.27 -6.86 6.85
C HIS A 211 -21.60 -7.36 5.56
N GLU A 212 -21.17 -6.47 4.68
CA GLU A 212 -20.41 -6.76 3.45
C GLU A 212 -18.91 -6.46 3.63
N THR A 213 -18.51 -6.05 4.84
CA THR A 213 -17.15 -5.62 5.16
C THR A 213 -16.44 -6.70 5.96
N TRP A 214 -15.29 -7.15 5.46
CA TRP A 214 -14.47 -8.17 6.08
C TRP A 214 -13.26 -7.56 6.74
N LEU A 215 -12.95 -8.00 7.96
CA LEU A 215 -11.70 -7.71 8.64
C LEU A 215 -10.73 -8.87 8.38
N VAL A 216 -9.57 -8.57 7.81
CA VAL A 216 -8.52 -9.56 7.52
C VAL A 216 -7.29 -9.26 8.37
N ASP A 217 -7.05 -10.13 9.35
CA ASP A 217 -5.96 -10.01 10.31
C ASP A 217 -4.98 -11.16 10.14
N GLY A 218 -3.91 -10.91 9.40
CA GLY A 218 -2.85 -11.89 9.17
C GLY A 218 -1.93 -12.05 10.38
N ALA A 219 -1.73 -10.99 11.16
CA ALA A 219 -0.84 -10.95 12.32
C ALA A 219 -1.31 -11.88 13.43
N GLN A 220 -2.59 -11.81 13.80
CA GLN A 220 -3.14 -12.65 14.87
C GLN A 220 -3.12 -14.15 14.54
N SER A 221 -3.01 -14.51 13.26
CA SER A 221 -2.99 -15.91 12.84
C SER A 221 -1.80 -16.71 13.40
N TYR A 222 -0.71 -16.04 13.80
CA TYR A 222 0.50 -16.63 14.39
C TYR A 222 0.42 -16.83 15.91
N ILE A 223 -0.47 -16.11 16.60
CA ILE A 223 -0.61 -16.17 18.06
C ILE A 223 -1.01 -17.58 18.55
N PRO A 224 -2.03 -18.25 17.96
CA PRO A 224 -2.39 -19.61 18.38
C PRO A 224 -1.21 -20.58 18.29
N TRP A 225 -0.47 -20.56 17.18
CA TRP A 225 0.70 -21.43 16.98
C TRP A 225 1.75 -21.23 18.07
N ALA A 226 2.08 -19.98 18.40
CA ALA A 226 3.08 -19.71 19.43
C ALA A 226 2.63 -20.17 20.82
N ILE A 227 1.35 -20.00 21.14
CA ILE A 227 0.77 -20.43 22.42
C ILE A 227 0.73 -21.96 22.52
N ASP A 228 0.34 -22.64 21.44
CA ASP A 228 0.30 -24.11 21.37
C ASP A 228 1.69 -24.73 21.58
N GLN A 229 2.76 -24.00 21.22
CA GLN A 229 4.16 -24.38 21.44
C GLN A 229 4.73 -23.87 22.78
N ASN A 230 3.89 -23.35 23.68
CA ASN A 230 4.29 -22.79 24.97
C ASN A 230 5.33 -21.65 24.85
N HIS A 231 5.29 -20.88 23.76
CA HIS A 231 6.12 -19.68 23.57
C HIS A 231 5.42 -18.44 24.14
N GLY A 232 6.22 -17.49 24.62
CA GLY A 232 5.72 -16.14 24.94
C GLY A 232 5.36 -15.41 23.65
N VAL A 233 4.36 -14.52 23.70
CA VAL A 233 3.99 -13.66 22.58
C VAL A 233 3.92 -12.21 23.02
N ILE A 234 4.51 -11.32 22.23
CA ILE A 234 4.27 -9.87 22.28
C ILE A 234 3.75 -9.42 20.91
N ASP A 235 2.56 -8.84 20.90
CA ASP A 235 1.87 -8.30 19.73
C ASP A 235 1.94 -6.77 19.73
N VAL A 236 2.53 -6.21 18.66
CA VAL A 236 2.86 -4.80 18.50
C VAL A 236 2.20 -4.27 17.24
N ASN A 237 1.16 -3.45 17.42
CA ASN A 237 0.51 -2.77 16.31
C ASN A 237 1.08 -1.35 16.13
N ILE A 238 1.54 -1.05 14.92
CA ILE A 238 2.09 0.27 14.57
C ILE A 238 1.03 1.06 13.79
N PRO A 239 0.44 2.12 14.38
CA PRO A 239 -0.57 2.92 13.69
C PRO A 239 0.06 3.76 12.57
N GLU A 240 -0.58 3.77 11.40
CA GLU A 240 -0.18 4.63 10.27
C GLU A 240 -0.37 6.13 10.59
N PHE A 241 -1.36 6.44 11.41
CA PHE A 241 -1.64 7.80 11.86
C PHE A 241 -1.44 7.93 13.36
N ILE A 242 -0.51 8.81 13.75
CA ILE A 242 -0.28 9.16 15.14
C ILE A 242 -0.85 10.56 15.36
N THR A 243 -1.74 10.71 16.34
CA THR A 243 -2.17 12.04 16.77
C THR A 243 -1.01 12.72 17.48
N VAL A 244 -0.40 13.73 16.85
CA VAL A 244 0.69 14.50 17.45
C VAL A 244 0.09 15.76 18.09
N GLY A 245 -0.03 15.80 19.41
CA GLY A 245 -0.51 16.98 20.14
C GLY A 245 -0.33 16.86 21.66
N PRO A 246 0.10 17.94 22.35
CA PRO A 246 0.30 17.92 23.80
C PRO A 246 -1.06 17.86 24.51
N GLY A 247 -1.11 17.09 25.59
CA GLY A 247 -2.33 16.76 26.33
C GLY A 247 -3.29 17.93 26.51
N HIS A 248 -4.49 17.78 25.96
CA HIS A 248 -5.64 18.58 26.35
C HIS A 248 -6.72 17.63 26.88
N SER A 249 -7.09 17.85 28.13
CA SER A 249 -8.25 17.31 28.82
C SER A 249 -9.54 17.57 28.00
N PRO A 250 -10.60 16.75 28.19
CA PRO A 250 -11.85 16.93 27.49
C PRO A 250 -12.62 18.10 28.11
N SER A 251 -12.34 19.31 27.65
CA SER A 251 -13.23 20.45 27.88
C SER A 251 -13.20 21.37 26.66
N SER A 252 -14.26 21.25 25.86
CA SER A 252 -14.87 22.35 25.10
C SER A 252 -13.92 23.31 24.37
N SER A 253 -13.37 22.88 23.23
CA SER A 253 -13.29 23.69 22.00
C SER A 253 -12.62 22.84 20.93
N PHE A 254 -13.37 22.60 19.86
CA PHE A 254 -13.00 21.80 18.70
C PHE A 254 -11.85 22.47 17.93
N ASP A 255 -10.63 21.96 18.06
CA ASP A 255 -9.54 22.28 17.14
C ASP A 255 -9.14 21.02 16.35
N HIS A 256 -9.41 21.11 15.05
CA HIS A 256 -9.12 20.07 14.05
C HIS A 256 -7.68 20.18 13.54
N PRO A 257 -6.94 19.07 13.40
CA PRO A 257 -5.79 19.03 12.52
C PRO A 257 -6.26 18.70 11.09
N GLY A 258 -6.10 19.64 10.15
CA GLY A 258 -5.87 19.27 8.74
C GLY A 258 -6.62 20.00 7.62
N ILE A 259 -7.47 20.99 7.86
CA ILE A 259 -7.98 21.86 6.77
C ILE A 259 -7.99 23.30 7.29
N LYS A 260 -6.89 24.03 7.06
CA LYS A 260 -6.96 25.49 7.11
C LYS A 260 -7.69 25.93 5.84
N SER A 261 -8.84 26.59 6.00
CA SER A 261 -9.46 27.34 4.92
C SER A 261 -8.54 28.50 4.55
N GLU A 262 -7.85 28.41 3.42
CA GLU A 262 -7.10 29.54 2.87
C GLU A 262 -8.07 30.56 2.28
N PHE A 263 -8.53 31.48 3.13
CA PHE A 263 -8.95 32.82 2.75
C PHE A 263 -8.56 33.76 3.89
N GLY A 264 -7.48 34.55 3.71
CA GLY A 264 -7.16 35.71 4.56
C GLY A 264 -5.74 35.77 5.15
N ALA A 265 -4.86 36.48 4.43
CA ALA A 265 -3.59 37.14 4.77
C ALA A 265 -2.98 37.03 6.20
N SER A 266 -1.68 36.65 6.28
CA SER A 266 -0.60 37.61 6.59
C SER A 266 0.80 36.98 6.42
N SER A 267 1.76 37.85 6.09
CA SER A 267 3.14 37.66 5.65
C SER A 267 4.12 37.10 6.69
N ASN A 268 4.97 36.14 6.29
CA ASN A 268 6.32 36.00 6.88
C ASN A 268 7.34 35.47 5.84
N PRO A 269 8.42 36.21 5.48
CA PRO A 269 9.25 35.92 4.31
C PRO A 269 10.58 35.17 4.58
N TYR A 270 10.64 34.25 5.56
CA TYR A 270 11.87 33.47 5.80
C TYR A 270 11.59 32.00 6.14
N ALA A 271 11.49 31.15 5.11
CA ALA A 271 11.71 29.71 5.21
C ALA A 271 12.02 29.14 3.82
N ALA A 272 13.15 29.52 3.24
CA ALA A 272 13.73 28.85 2.09
C ALA A 272 15.08 28.27 2.52
N GLN A 273 15.16 26.95 2.68
CA GLN A 273 16.39 26.18 2.45
C GLN A 273 16.12 24.66 2.43
N GLU A 274 16.31 24.11 1.22
CA GLU A 274 16.75 22.77 0.80
C GLU A 274 16.57 21.55 1.71
N SER A 275 15.80 20.57 1.21
CA SER A 275 16.25 19.17 1.16
C SER A 275 15.51 18.43 0.04
N ALA A 276 16.26 17.81 -0.87
CA ALA A 276 15.72 17.01 -1.97
C ALA A 276 14.90 15.82 -1.43
N SER A 277 13.58 15.94 -1.43
CA SER A 277 12.65 14.91 -0.98
C SER A 277 12.26 14.00 -2.15
N ILE A 278 12.63 12.74 -2.06
CA ILE A 278 12.11 11.67 -2.92
C ILE A 278 10.60 11.53 -2.64
N GLN A 279 9.77 11.73 -3.67
CA GLN A 279 8.30 11.69 -3.61
C GLN A 279 7.76 10.27 -3.37
N TYR A 280 7.76 9.71 -2.15
CA TYR A 280 6.94 8.49 -1.87
C TYR A 280 6.42 8.31 -0.43
N ALA A 281 6.64 9.24 0.51
CA ALA A 281 6.07 9.13 1.86
C ALA A 281 5.30 10.40 2.21
N SER A 282 4.04 10.25 2.66
CA SER A 282 3.36 11.33 3.37
C SER A 282 4.20 11.69 4.60
N THR A 283 4.31 12.97 4.95
CA THR A 283 4.98 13.40 6.20
C THR A 283 4.45 12.67 7.44
N THR A 284 3.20 12.19 7.34
CA THR A 284 2.53 11.40 8.37
C THR A 284 3.08 9.98 8.47
N THR A 285 3.36 9.32 7.34
CA THR A 285 3.91 7.95 7.33
C THR A 285 5.36 7.93 7.80
N ASP A 286 6.14 8.98 7.51
CA ASP A 286 7.49 9.12 8.05
C ASP A 286 7.50 9.37 9.56
N ALA A 287 6.57 10.16 10.08
CA ALA A 287 6.39 10.33 11.52
C ALA A 287 6.00 9.02 12.20
N ALA A 288 5.03 8.29 11.62
CA ALA A 288 4.61 6.97 12.10
C ALA A 288 5.77 5.98 12.14
N ARG A 289 6.58 5.94 11.08
CA ARG A 289 7.78 5.09 11.03
C ARG A 289 8.77 5.41 12.15
N ARG A 290 9.08 6.69 12.38
CA ARG A 290 10.01 7.12 13.45
C ARG A 290 9.51 6.74 14.84
N GLU A 291 8.22 6.85 15.08
CA GLU A 291 7.62 6.44 16.35
C GLU A 291 7.60 4.92 16.51
N GLY A 292 7.32 4.16 15.44
CA GLY A 292 7.45 2.71 15.43
C GLY A 292 8.88 2.24 15.74
N GLU A 293 9.88 2.94 15.22
CA GLU A 293 11.30 2.71 15.53
C GLU A 293 11.62 2.94 17.02
N LYS A 294 11.13 4.04 17.61
CA LYS A 294 11.29 4.31 19.05
C LYS A 294 10.57 3.28 19.90
N LEU A 295 9.38 2.86 19.49
CA LEU A 295 8.60 1.83 20.18
C LEU A 295 9.33 0.50 20.22
N ALA A 296 9.92 0.08 19.10
CA ALA A 296 10.68 -1.16 19.03
C ALA A 296 11.92 -1.13 19.95
N ALA A 297 12.66 -0.02 19.99
CA ALA A 297 13.79 0.16 20.90
C ALA A 297 13.36 0.13 22.37
N TYR A 298 12.30 0.89 22.73
CA TYR A 298 11.76 0.90 24.09
C TYR A 298 11.31 -0.49 24.55
N LEU A 299 10.57 -1.20 23.69
CA LEU A 299 10.10 -2.56 23.98
C LEU A 299 11.28 -3.50 24.20
N TRP A 300 12.31 -3.39 23.37
CA TRP A 300 13.51 -4.20 23.51
C TRP A 300 14.17 -3.99 24.89
N GLU A 301 14.51 -2.75 25.21
CA GLU A 301 15.26 -2.40 26.43
C GLU A 301 14.48 -2.68 27.72
N ASN A 302 13.17 -2.47 27.73
CA ASN A 302 12.38 -2.49 28.97
C ASN A 302 11.64 -3.81 29.21
N TYR A 303 11.29 -4.54 28.15
CA TYR A 303 10.41 -5.70 28.24
C TYR A 303 11.00 -6.99 27.70
N ILE A 304 12.02 -6.94 26.83
CA ILE A 304 12.57 -8.13 26.18
C ILE A 304 13.98 -8.44 26.71
N GLU A 305 14.90 -7.48 26.62
CA GLU A 305 16.31 -7.62 27.01
C GLU A 305 16.54 -8.08 28.46
N PRO A 306 15.71 -7.68 29.46
CA PRO A 306 15.89 -8.15 30.83
C PRO A 306 15.72 -9.67 31.03
N PHE A 307 15.21 -10.41 30.05
CA PHE A 307 14.85 -11.83 30.20
C PHE A 307 15.63 -12.75 29.21
N PRO A 308 16.07 -13.94 29.65
CA PRO A 308 17.14 -14.68 28.96
C PRO A 308 16.70 -15.62 27.81
N PHE A 309 15.41 -15.69 27.46
CA PHE A 309 14.77 -16.52 26.41
C PHE A 309 15.71 -17.59 25.79
N PRO A 310 15.96 -18.71 26.47
CA PRO A 310 17.06 -19.62 26.12
C PRO A 310 16.97 -20.26 24.74
N HIS A 311 15.74 -20.54 24.26
CA HIS A 311 15.48 -21.06 22.92
C HIS A 311 15.48 -19.95 21.85
N GLY A 312 15.54 -18.68 22.27
CA GLY A 312 15.68 -17.50 21.44
C GLY A 312 14.38 -16.74 21.19
N ILE A 313 14.54 -15.59 20.53
CA ILE A 313 13.47 -14.67 20.18
C ILE A 313 13.28 -14.69 18.65
N ILE A 314 12.03 -14.80 18.20
CA ILE A 314 11.66 -14.60 16.80
C ILE A 314 11.01 -13.23 16.66
N LEU A 315 11.50 -12.42 15.71
CA LEU A 315 10.84 -11.18 15.31
C LEU A 315 10.06 -11.42 14.02
N LEU A 316 8.78 -11.10 14.00
CA LEU A 316 7.96 -11.08 12.78
C LEU A 316 7.60 -9.63 12.46
N GLY A 317 8.00 -9.14 11.28
CA GLY A 317 7.66 -7.79 10.83
C GLY A 317 6.78 -7.79 9.58
N ALA A 318 5.68 -7.05 9.59
CA ALA A 318 4.74 -6.98 8.47
C ALA A 318 4.47 -5.53 8.03
N GLY A 319 4.64 -5.26 6.73
CA GLY A 319 4.37 -3.94 6.15
C GLY A 319 5.38 -2.88 6.56
N HIS A 320 4.90 -1.68 6.90
CA HIS A 320 5.73 -0.58 7.39
C HIS A 320 6.39 -0.93 8.72
N ALA A 321 5.73 -1.72 9.57
CA ALA A 321 6.28 -2.15 10.85
C ALA A 321 7.57 -2.97 10.74
N PHE A 322 7.81 -3.62 9.59
CA PHE A 322 9.09 -4.29 9.32
C PHE A 322 10.29 -3.33 9.36
N HIS A 323 10.11 -2.04 9.08
CA HIS A 323 11.19 -1.06 9.19
C HIS A 323 11.71 -0.92 10.62
N ALA A 324 10.82 -0.98 11.61
CA ALA A 324 11.20 -0.87 13.01
C ALA A 324 12.07 -2.08 13.42
N VAL A 325 11.69 -3.29 12.97
CA VAL A 325 12.47 -4.52 13.16
C VAL A 325 13.85 -4.41 12.50
N ALA A 326 13.90 -4.02 11.22
CA ALA A 326 15.16 -3.90 10.49
C ALA A 326 16.10 -2.85 11.13
N LYS A 327 15.56 -1.74 11.66
CA LYS A 327 16.33 -0.73 12.36
C LYS A 327 16.86 -1.23 13.69
N LEU A 328 16.01 -1.85 14.51
CA LEU A 328 16.38 -2.40 15.81
C LEU A 328 17.59 -3.32 15.69
N VAL A 329 17.57 -4.22 14.71
CA VAL A 329 18.66 -5.20 14.47
C VAL A 329 19.92 -4.54 13.89
N SER A 330 19.78 -3.44 13.14
CA SER A 330 20.92 -2.75 12.53
C SER A 330 21.67 -1.84 13.50
N GLU A 331 20.97 -1.29 14.50
CA GLU A 331 21.50 -0.24 15.39
C GLU A 331 21.79 -0.74 16.81
N ASN A 332 21.27 -1.90 17.20
CA ASN A 332 21.52 -2.49 18.52
C ASN A 332 22.26 -3.83 18.38
N ASP A 333 23.57 -3.80 18.64
CA ASP A 333 24.45 -4.96 18.54
C ASP A 333 24.11 -6.07 19.55
N ALA A 334 23.39 -5.78 20.64
CA ALA A 334 22.95 -6.78 21.61
C ALA A 334 21.78 -7.63 21.09
N VAL A 335 21.02 -7.13 20.10
CA VAL A 335 19.79 -7.77 19.62
C VAL A 335 20.07 -9.10 18.96
N TYR A 336 20.94 -9.12 17.95
CA TYR A 336 21.04 -10.28 17.05
C TYR A 336 21.56 -11.55 17.76
N HIS A 337 22.30 -11.41 18.86
CA HIS A 337 22.75 -12.55 19.67
C HIS A 337 21.61 -13.30 20.36
N SER A 338 20.55 -12.59 20.76
CA SER A 338 19.37 -13.15 21.43
C SER A 338 18.35 -13.72 20.46
N LEU A 339 18.41 -13.33 19.18
CA LEU A 339 17.48 -13.78 18.17
C LEU A 339 17.73 -15.24 17.73
N ALA A 340 16.64 -15.97 17.51
CA ALA A 340 16.62 -17.21 16.75
C ALA A 340 16.45 -16.92 15.26
N GLY A 341 15.64 -15.93 14.88
CA GLY A 341 15.40 -15.56 13.49
C GLY A 341 14.42 -14.40 13.30
N ILE A 342 14.29 -13.94 12.04
CA ILE A 342 13.42 -12.84 11.64
C ILE A 342 12.54 -13.23 10.45
N ALA A 343 11.23 -13.22 10.61
CA ALA A 343 10.27 -13.36 9.52
C ALA A 343 9.79 -11.97 9.04
N GLY A 344 9.55 -11.82 7.74
CA GLY A 344 9.17 -10.54 7.14
C GLY A 344 8.12 -10.67 6.04
N PHE A 345 7.18 -9.73 5.97
CA PHE A 345 6.21 -9.60 4.88
C PHE A 345 6.18 -8.17 4.34
N ILE A 346 6.50 -8.01 3.05
CA ILE A 346 6.61 -6.70 2.41
C ILE A 346 5.84 -6.73 1.09
N SER A 347 4.96 -5.75 0.89
CA SER A 347 4.27 -5.55 -0.39
C SER A 347 5.07 -4.58 -1.26
N THR A 348 4.59 -3.35 -1.43
CA THR A 348 5.22 -2.31 -2.24
C THR A 348 6.02 -1.31 -1.40
N GLN A 349 6.02 -1.47 -0.07
CA GLN A 349 6.76 -0.62 0.85
C GLN A 349 8.26 -0.76 0.61
N PRO A 350 9.08 0.30 0.78
CA PRO A 350 10.53 0.17 0.69
C PRO A 350 11.08 -0.88 1.64
N ILE A 351 12.08 -1.66 1.21
CA ILE A 351 12.79 -2.59 2.07
C ILE A 351 14.09 -1.96 2.59
N ARG A 352 14.30 -1.99 3.91
CA ARG A 352 15.52 -1.48 4.53
C ARG A 352 16.59 -2.58 4.59
N PRO A 353 17.84 -2.32 4.15
CA PRO A 353 18.93 -3.26 4.34
C PRO A 353 19.30 -3.37 5.83
N VAL A 354 19.55 -4.57 6.31
CA VAL A 354 20.03 -4.85 7.66
C VAL A 354 21.55 -4.96 7.64
N SER A 355 22.21 -4.00 8.27
CA SER A 355 23.66 -3.96 8.43
C SER A 355 24.04 -3.06 9.60
N SER A 356 24.98 -3.53 10.42
CA SER A 356 25.59 -2.73 11.49
C SER A 356 26.90 -2.11 11.01
N ALA A 357 27.16 -0.87 11.42
CA ALA A 357 28.41 -0.17 11.14
C ALA A 357 29.56 -0.66 12.04
N THR A 358 29.22 -1.15 13.23
CA THR A 358 30.14 -1.64 14.26
C THR A 358 30.35 -3.15 14.16
N ASN A 359 29.33 -3.89 13.69
CA ASN A 359 29.37 -5.35 13.64
C ASN A 359 29.06 -5.91 12.23
N HIS A 360 30.12 -6.30 11.53
CA HIS A 360 30.02 -6.87 10.19
C HIS A 360 29.37 -8.26 10.14
N ALA A 361 29.24 -8.97 11.26
CA ALA A 361 28.62 -10.29 11.32
C ALA A 361 27.09 -10.24 11.19
N VAL A 362 26.47 -9.08 11.43
CA VAL A 362 25.01 -8.90 11.40
C VAL A 362 24.43 -9.21 10.02
N SER A 363 25.02 -8.69 8.93
CA SER A 363 24.48 -8.91 7.59
C SER A 363 24.57 -10.37 7.10
N PRO A 364 25.70 -11.10 7.26
CA PRO A 364 25.75 -12.53 7.00
C PRO A 364 24.77 -13.33 7.87
N TRP A 365 24.72 -13.06 9.18
CA TRP A 365 23.79 -13.72 10.09
C TRP A 365 22.34 -13.52 9.64
N TYR A 366 21.96 -12.28 9.31
CA TYR A 366 20.63 -11.93 8.85
C TYR A 366 20.27 -12.66 7.55
N ARG A 367 21.21 -12.85 6.63
CA ARG A 367 20.96 -13.61 5.39
C ARG A 367 20.57 -15.06 5.63
N GLU A 368 21.08 -15.67 6.69
CA GLU A 368 20.87 -17.08 7.07
C GLU A 368 19.70 -17.27 8.05
N HIS A 369 19.40 -16.26 8.87
CA HIS A 369 18.42 -16.32 9.95
C HIS A 369 17.17 -15.49 9.68
N SER A 370 16.93 -15.07 8.43
CA SER A 370 15.70 -14.41 8.03
C SER A 370 14.93 -15.16 6.96
N LEU A 371 13.62 -14.91 6.90
CA LEU A 371 12.73 -15.34 5.83
C LEU A 371 11.78 -14.18 5.50
N VAL A 372 12.00 -13.52 4.36
CA VAL A 372 11.28 -12.29 3.99
C VAL A 372 10.51 -12.50 2.70
N TYR A 373 9.19 -12.57 2.80
CA TYR A 373 8.28 -12.63 1.66
C TYR A 373 8.06 -11.24 1.09
N VAL A 374 8.33 -11.08 -0.21
CA VAL A 374 8.22 -9.80 -0.91
C VAL A 374 7.33 -9.95 -2.13
N SER A 375 6.33 -9.08 -2.27
CA SER A 375 5.40 -9.09 -3.41
C SER A 375 6.13 -9.01 -4.75
N GLU A 376 5.68 -9.77 -5.75
CA GLU A 376 6.21 -9.71 -7.11
C GLU A 376 6.13 -8.34 -7.78
N LYS A 377 5.24 -7.46 -7.29
CA LYS A 377 5.05 -6.09 -7.77
C LYS A 377 6.08 -5.12 -7.20
N HIS A 378 6.86 -5.54 -6.21
CA HIS A 378 7.84 -4.66 -5.57
C HIS A 378 8.93 -4.23 -6.57
N SER A 379 9.31 -2.95 -6.50
CA SER A 379 10.40 -2.34 -7.25
C SER A 379 11.78 -3.01 -7.12
N LEU A 380 12.00 -3.84 -6.08
CA LEU A 380 13.25 -4.54 -5.82
C LEU A 380 13.61 -5.45 -7.00
N TRP A 381 12.60 -6.11 -7.57
CA TRP A 381 12.77 -7.07 -8.65
C TRP A 381 13.15 -6.43 -10.00
N LYS A 382 13.09 -5.11 -10.12
CA LYS A 382 13.59 -4.41 -11.33
C LYS A 382 15.08 -4.68 -11.54
N LYS A 383 15.87 -4.62 -10.45
CA LYS A 383 17.32 -4.89 -10.51
C LYS A 383 17.63 -6.33 -10.92
N GLU A 384 16.82 -7.27 -10.46
CA GLU A 384 16.95 -8.67 -10.85
C GLU A 384 16.62 -8.87 -12.34
N LYS A 385 15.54 -8.24 -12.83
CA LYS A 385 15.19 -8.23 -14.26
C LYS A 385 16.26 -7.61 -15.16
N GLU A 386 17.05 -6.69 -14.62
CA GLU A 386 18.18 -6.03 -15.30
C GLU A 386 19.49 -6.84 -15.18
N GLY A 387 19.46 -8.07 -14.65
CA GLY A 387 20.63 -8.95 -14.51
C GLY A 387 21.50 -8.65 -13.28
N GLY A 388 21.05 -7.78 -12.37
CA GLY A 388 21.75 -7.42 -11.14
C GLY A 388 21.42 -8.36 -9.97
N LYS A 389 22.41 -8.68 -9.13
CA LYS A 389 22.20 -9.47 -7.91
C LYS A 389 21.62 -8.62 -6.77
N VAL A 390 20.60 -9.15 -6.10
CA VAL A 390 20.02 -8.53 -4.90
C VAL A 390 20.99 -8.64 -3.71
N SER A 391 21.10 -7.58 -2.91
CA SER A 391 22.06 -7.52 -1.79
C SER A 391 21.74 -8.54 -0.70
N LYS A 392 22.76 -9.21 -0.16
CA LYS A 392 22.63 -10.11 1.01
C LYS A 392 22.05 -9.41 2.24
N ARG A 393 22.17 -8.07 2.32
CA ARG A 393 21.63 -7.22 3.41
C ARG A 393 20.11 -7.22 3.49
N TYR A 394 19.42 -7.74 2.48
CA TYR A 394 17.96 -7.85 2.50
C TYR A 394 17.45 -9.18 3.08
N GLY A 395 18.35 -10.08 3.48
CA GLY A 395 17.96 -11.35 4.07
C GLY A 395 17.69 -12.43 3.02
N ARG A 396 17.02 -13.51 3.42
CA ARG A 396 16.52 -14.52 2.48
C ARG A 396 15.18 -14.07 1.93
N LEU A 397 15.20 -13.59 0.69
CA LEU A 397 14.00 -13.13 0.02
C LEU A 397 13.27 -14.29 -0.64
N VAL A 398 11.95 -14.30 -0.48
CA VAL A 398 11.04 -15.20 -1.19
C VAL A 398 10.05 -14.34 -1.95
N LYS A 399 9.94 -14.58 -3.26
CA LYS A 399 8.99 -13.85 -4.09
C LYS A 399 7.59 -14.38 -3.84
N SER A 400 6.66 -13.47 -3.57
CA SER A 400 5.26 -13.79 -3.36
C SER A 400 4.40 -13.40 -4.55
N GLU A 401 3.44 -14.26 -4.90
CA GLU A 401 2.36 -13.96 -5.85
C GLU A 401 1.34 -12.95 -5.28
N GLY A 402 1.29 -12.80 -3.96
CA GLY A 402 0.42 -11.84 -3.28
C GLY A 402 0.99 -10.42 -3.27
N ASP A 403 0.12 -9.44 -3.16
CA ASP A 403 0.45 -8.01 -3.08
C ASP A 403 -0.19 -7.29 -1.89
N VAL A 404 -0.92 -8.01 -1.04
CA VAL A 404 -1.51 -7.47 0.19
C VAL A 404 -0.89 -8.17 1.39
N VAL A 405 -0.35 -7.41 2.36
CA VAL A 405 0.47 -7.93 3.46
C VAL A 405 -0.29 -8.95 4.32
N ASN A 406 -1.49 -8.65 4.81
CA ASN A 406 -2.24 -9.62 5.62
C ASN A 406 -2.62 -10.87 4.81
N GLY A 407 -2.92 -10.72 3.51
CA GLY A 407 -3.15 -11.85 2.62
C GLY A 407 -1.92 -12.74 2.44
N MET A 408 -0.73 -12.14 2.30
CA MET A 408 0.55 -12.86 2.24
C MET A 408 0.82 -13.61 3.55
N MET A 409 0.60 -12.97 4.70
CA MET A 409 0.76 -13.59 6.02
C MET A 409 -0.10 -14.84 6.18
N LEU A 410 -1.39 -14.76 5.80
CA LEU A 410 -2.28 -15.92 5.84
C LEU A 410 -1.86 -17.01 4.87
N ARG A 411 -1.43 -16.64 3.65
CA ARG A 411 -1.04 -17.58 2.60
C ARG A 411 0.19 -18.40 2.96
N TYR A 412 1.22 -17.78 3.53
CA TYR A 412 2.49 -18.45 3.88
C TYR A 412 2.58 -18.79 5.37
N LYS A 413 1.46 -18.78 6.09
CA LYS A 413 1.43 -19.06 7.52
C LYS A 413 2.12 -20.38 7.84
N GLU A 414 1.76 -21.45 7.14
CA GLU A 414 2.31 -22.80 7.36
C GLU A 414 3.82 -22.81 7.18
N ASP A 415 4.32 -22.38 6.01
CA ASP A 415 5.74 -22.29 5.70
C ASP A 415 6.54 -21.50 6.76
N VAL A 416 6.00 -20.35 7.18
CA VAL A 416 6.67 -19.48 8.16
C VAL A 416 6.68 -20.11 9.53
N THR A 417 5.58 -20.74 9.98
CA THR A 417 5.54 -21.44 11.27
C THR A 417 6.49 -22.63 11.33
N ILE A 418 6.60 -23.42 10.25
CA ILE A 418 7.56 -24.52 10.12
C ILE A 418 8.99 -23.97 10.20
N TRP A 419 9.27 -22.88 9.48
CA TRP A 419 10.58 -22.25 9.52
C TRP A 419 10.92 -21.69 10.92
N MET A 420 9.98 -21.03 11.60
CA MET A 420 10.19 -20.49 12.93
C MET A 420 10.50 -21.59 13.95
N ASP A 421 9.74 -22.69 13.95
CA ASP A 421 9.99 -23.85 14.80
C ASP A 421 11.40 -24.42 14.55
N ALA A 422 11.79 -24.59 13.28
CA ALA A 422 13.14 -25.06 12.94
C ALA A 422 14.26 -24.13 13.46
N MET A 423 14.07 -22.81 13.43
CA MET A 423 15.05 -21.85 13.98
C MET A 423 15.16 -21.94 15.50
N ILE A 424 14.04 -22.12 16.21
CA ILE A 424 13.99 -22.29 17.66
C ILE A 424 14.68 -23.61 18.05
N ARG A 425 14.36 -24.72 17.37
CA ARG A 425 14.99 -26.04 17.58
C ARG A 425 16.51 -25.98 17.35
N LYS A 426 16.95 -25.40 16.22
CA LYS A 426 18.37 -25.22 15.90
C LYS A 426 19.12 -24.46 17.00
N ARG A 427 18.50 -23.44 17.58
CA ARG A 427 19.12 -22.65 18.66
C ARG A 427 19.15 -23.41 19.99
N ARG A 428 18.07 -24.11 20.34
CA ARG A 428 18.02 -25.00 21.51
C ARG A 428 19.13 -26.04 21.46
N ASP A 429 19.27 -26.72 20.33
CA ASP A 429 20.25 -27.81 20.17
C ASP A 429 21.70 -27.29 20.21
N ARG A 430 21.97 -26.12 19.62
CA ARG A 430 23.28 -25.44 19.74
C ARG A 430 23.60 -25.11 21.20
N ARG A 431 22.63 -24.59 21.96
CA ARG A 431 22.82 -24.23 23.37
C ARG A 431 23.04 -25.47 24.24
N ARG A 432 22.32 -26.57 23.97
CA ARG A 432 22.53 -27.87 24.63
C ARG A 432 23.96 -28.39 24.39
N ALA A 433 24.46 -28.27 23.17
CA ALA A 433 25.84 -28.66 22.83
C ALA A 433 26.92 -27.77 23.48
N GLU A 434 26.68 -26.48 23.64
CA GLU A 434 27.64 -25.53 24.23
C GLU A 434 27.70 -25.58 25.76
N PHE A 435 26.55 -25.75 26.43
CA PHE A 435 26.45 -25.58 27.89
C PHE A 435 26.10 -26.86 28.66
N GLY A 436 25.82 -27.98 27.99
CA GLY A 436 25.62 -29.28 28.63
C GLY A 436 24.49 -29.34 29.66
N THR A 437 23.48 -28.47 29.54
CA THR A 437 22.37 -28.42 30.49
C THR A 437 21.43 -29.60 30.28
N SER A 438 21.31 -30.43 31.32
CA SER A 438 20.19 -31.37 31.52
C SER A 438 18.94 -30.58 31.93
N ASP A 439 18.42 -29.74 31.04
CA ASP A 439 17.05 -29.23 31.19
C ASP A 439 16.08 -30.28 30.63
N ASP A 440 16.24 -31.53 31.07
CA ASP A 440 15.38 -32.65 30.75
C ASP A 440 14.20 -32.65 31.74
N GLU A 441 13.22 -31.79 31.46
CA GLU A 441 11.81 -32.04 31.79
C GLU A 441 10.93 -31.99 30.53
N ASP A 442 11.53 -32.00 29.33
CA ASP A 442 10.82 -32.12 28.06
C ASP A 442 11.14 -33.49 27.40
N GLU A 443 11.09 -34.58 28.18
CA GLU A 443 10.82 -35.92 27.64
C GLU A 443 9.31 -36.12 27.66
N ASP A 444 8.60 -35.58 26.67
CA ASP A 444 7.36 -36.17 26.16
C ASP A 444 7.01 -35.50 24.83
N GLU A 445 6.79 -36.36 23.83
CA GLU A 445 6.26 -36.08 22.48
C GLU A 445 7.21 -35.43 21.45
N GLU A 446 7.84 -36.26 20.60
CA GLU A 446 7.50 -36.33 19.16
C GLU A 446 8.46 -37.29 18.43
N GLU A 447 8.03 -38.55 18.27
CA GLU A 447 8.47 -39.39 17.15
C GLU A 447 7.76 -38.91 15.87
N GLY A 448 8.55 -38.61 14.83
CA GLY A 448 8.08 -38.60 13.45
C GLY A 448 7.85 -37.23 12.82
N LYS A 449 8.94 -36.58 12.37
CA LYS A 449 8.96 -35.64 11.22
C LYS A 449 10.41 -35.33 10.79
N GLU A 450 11.19 -36.36 10.53
CA GLU A 450 12.39 -36.22 9.69
C GLU A 450 11.98 -36.46 8.23
N ASP A 451 11.80 -35.38 7.46
CA ASP A 451 12.05 -35.28 6.01
C ASP A 451 11.26 -34.11 5.39
N VAL A 452 11.71 -32.86 5.58
CA VAL A 452 11.23 -31.71 4.79
C VAL A 452 12.36 -30.77 4.33
N LEU A 453 13.56 -30.87 4.91
CA LEU A 453 14.68 -29.97 4.60
C LEU A 453 15.29 -30.15 3.19
N LYS A 454 14.91 -31.17 2.40
CA LYS A 454 15.48 -31.42 1.07
C LYS A 454 14.71 -30.82 -0.12
N VAL A 455 13.54 -30.22 0.09
CA VAL A 455 12.72 -29.71 -1.02
C VAL A 455 13.05 -28.26 -1.40
N ILE A 456 13.72 -27.49 -0.53
CA ILE A 456 13.97 -26.05 -0.77
C ILE A 456 15.37 -25.77 -1.39
N GLU A 457 16.21 -26.79 -1.60
CA GLU A 457 17.57 -26.62 -2.15
C GLU A 457 17.69 -26.86 -3.68
N LYS A 458 16.59 -27.10 -4.40
CA LYS A 458 16.64 -27.47 -5.83
C LYS A 458 16.03 -26.45 -6.79
N GLU A 459 16.30 -25.16 -6.62
CA GLU A 459 16.13 -24.18 -7.71
C GLU A 459 17.22 -23.09 -7.65
N SER A 460 18.49 -23.49 -7.74
CA SER A 460 19.53 -22.62 -8.29
C SER A 460 20.74 -23.45 -8.70
N ASP A 461 20.75 -23.96 -9.92
CA ASP A 461 21.99 -24.22 -10.65
C ASP A 461 21.62 -24.41 -12.13
N GLY A 462 21.72 -23.31 -12.87
CA GLY A 462 21.69 -23.32 -14.33
C GLY A 462 23.05 -22.84 -14.81
N ASP A 463 23.84 -23.75 -15.37
CA ASP A 463 24.95 -23.40 -16.25
C ASP A 463 25.06 -24.42 -17.40
N THR A 464 24.62 -23.94 -18.57
CA THR A 464 25.23 -24.02 -19.91
C THR A 464 25.62 -25.34 -20.61
N ILE A 465 25.25 -25.35 -21.92
CA ILE A 465 25.87 -26.00 -23.11
C ILE A 465 25.43 -27.48 -23.31
N ASP A 466 24.93 -27.98 -24.45
CA ASP A 466 25.13 -27.68 -25.88
C ASP A 466 23.89 -28.06 -26.72
N ASP A 467 23.66 -27.35 -27.83
CA ASP A 467 22.81 -27.78 -28.97
C ASP A 467 23.66 -28.70 -29.90
N PRO A 468 23.11 -29.69 -30.62
CA PRO A 468 22.64 -29.35 -31.95
C PRO A 468 21.41 -30.12 -32.48
N ALA A 469 20.56 -29.36 -33.17
CA ALA A 469 19.79 -29.66 -34.38
C ALA A 469 19.59 -31.13 -34.82
N VAL A 470 18.33 -31.56 -34.90
CA VAL A 470 17.84 -32.49 -35.95
C VAL A 470 16.45 -32.07 -36.44
N VAL A 471 16.35 -31.96 -37.76
CA VAL A 471 15.19 -31.72 -38.62
C VAL A 471 14.32 -32.98 -38.72
N ALA A 472 12.98 -32.86 -38.68
CA ALA A 472 12.05 -33.56 -39.60
C ALA A 472 10.56 -33.30 -39.28
N GLU A 473 9.88 -32.73 -40.29
CA GLU A 473 8.53 -32.97 -40.82
C GLU A 473 7.46 -33.75 -40.02
N GLY A 474 6.22 -33.27 -40.09
CA GLY A 474 5.02 -34.10 -39.86
C GLY A 474 3.71 -33.32 -39.76
N ALA A 475 2.92 -33.35 -40.83
CA ALA A 475 1.65 -32.66 -41.04
C ALA A 475 0.49 -33.07 -40.10
N GLY A 476 -0.54 -32.21 -40.00
CA GLY A 476 -1.85 -32.60 -39.48
C GLY A 476 -2.80 -31.44 -39.17
N ALA A 477 -3.58 -31.02 -40.16
CA ALA A 477 -4.69 -30.08 -40.03
C ALA A 477 -5.96 -30.73 -39.40
N VAL A 478 -7.02 -29.91 -39.28
CA VAL A 478 -8.43 -30.20 -38.91
C VAL A 478 -8.72 -29.94 -37.42
N GLY A 479 -9.72 -29.15 -37.00
CA GLY A 479 -10.80 -28.46 -37.71
C GLY A 479 -11.71 -27.70 -36.71
N ASN A 480 -12.43 -26.71 -37.26
CA ASN A 480 -13.43 -25.85 -36.62
C ASN A 480 -14.57 -26.59 -35.91
N GLY A 481 -15.14 -25.95 -34.89
CA GLY A 481 -16.43 -26.33 -34.28
C GLY A 481 -17.11 -25.18 -33.56
N ASN A 482 -17.61 -24.20 -34.32
CA ASN A 482 -18.60 -23.20 -33.88
C ASN A 482 -19.97 -23.89 -33.71
N VAL A 483 -20.66 -23.64 -32.59
CA VAL A 483 -22.12 -23.87 -32.50
C VAL A 483 -22.76 -22.67 -31.83
N ALA A 484 -23.38 -21.83 -32.67
CA ALA A 484 -24.42 -20.90 -32.28
C ALA A 484 -25.76 -21.65 -32.24
N SER A 485 -26.59 -21.38 -31.23
CA SER A 485 -28.01 -21.74 -31.26
C SER A 485 -28.84 -20.47 -31.08
N THR A 486 -29.68 -20.23 -32.07
CA THR A 486 -30.78 -19.28 -32.13
C THR A 486 -32.05 -19.95 -31.62
N GLY A 487 -32.93 -19.20 -30.97
CA GLY A 487 -34.24 -19.68 -30.52
C GLY A 487 -34.99 -18.56 -29.79
N GLY A 488 -36.06 -18.05 -30.38
CA GLY A 488 -36.66 -16.76 -30.02
C GLY A 488 -38.01 -16.82 -29.29
N ILE A 489 -38.33 -15.63 -28.76
CA ILE A 489 -39.63 -14.93 -28.64
C ILE A 489 -40.83 -15.62 -27.93
N ASP A 490 -41.24 -15.03 -26.80
CA ASP A 490 -42.59 -14.50 -26.51
C ASP A 490 -42.43 -13.59 -25.25
N GLY A 491 -42.96 -12.38 -25.08
CA GLY A 491 -44.22 -11.82 -25.56
C GLY A 491 -45.08 -11.44 -24.36
N SER A 492 -44.77 -10.36 -23.61
CA SER A 492 -45.80 -9.69 -22.79
C SER A 492 -45.49 -8.21 -22.55
N VAL A 493 -46.53 -7.42 -22.78
CA VAL A 493 -46.61 -5.97 -22.84
C VAL A 493 -47.14 -5.46 -21.51
N ILE A 494 -46.49 -4.47 -20.89
CA ILE A 494 -47.18 -3.52 -20.01
C ILE A 494 -46.65 -2.10 -20.26
N ASN A 495 -47.48 -1.29 -20.92
CA ASN A 495 -47.42 0.16 -20.92
C ASN A 495 -47.91 0.70 -19.57
N VAL A 496 -47.17 1.60 -18.93
CA VAL A 496 -47.77 2.62 -18.05
C VAL A 496 -47.17 3.98 -18.39
N VAL A 497 -48.12 4.90 -18.57
CA VAL A 497 -48.03 6.25 -19.10
C VAL A 497 -47.48 7.23 -18.07
N SER A 498 -46.81 8.26 -18.59
CA SER A 498 -46.25 9.44 -17.94
C SER A 498 -47.30 10.46 -17.47
N ALA A 499 -46.96 11.25 -16.45
CA ALA A 499 -47.34 12.66 -16.35
C ALA A 499 -46.37 13.43 -15.43
N PRO A 500 -46.09 14.73 -15.68
CA PRO A 500 -44.94 15.45 -15.14
C PRO A 500 -45.30 16.34 -13.95
N THR A 501 -44.32 16.64 -13.08
CA THR A 501 -44.44 17.72 -12.09
C THR A 501 -43.27 18.69 -12.19
N ALA A 502 -43.63 19.98 -12.12
CA ALA A 502 -42.89 21.18 -12.47
C ALA A 502 -41.45 21.30 -11.94
N ALA A 503 -40.57 21.73 -12.84
CA ALA A 503 -39.22 22.22 -12.53
C ALA A 503 -39.28 23.66 -12.00
N ALA A 504 -38.65 23.91 -10.85
CA ALA A 504 -38.30 25.25 -10.40
C ALA A 504 -36.98 25.67 -11.05
N GLN A 505 -37.00 26.76 -11.81
CA GLN A 505 -35.81 27.42 -12.37
C GLN A 505 -34.92 27.94 -11.23
N LEU A 506 -33.71 27.39 -11.10
CA LEU A 506 -32.61 28.05 -10.41
C LEU A 506 -31.72 28.72 -11.46
N ALA A 507 -31.49 30.01 -11.25
CA ALA A 507 -30.78 30.89 -12.18
C ALA A 507 -29.35 30.39 -12.45
N ARG A 508 -28.96 30.44 -13.73
CA ARG A 508 -27.59 30.20 -14.21
C ARG A 508 -26.66 31.25 -13.60
N GLY A 509 -25.75 30.82 -12.74
CA GLY A 509 -24.55 31.56 -12.38
C GLY A 509 -23.38 31.00 -13.18
N ASP A 510 -22.64 31.86 -13.87
CA ASP A 510 -21.45 31.49 -14.63
C ASP A 510 -20.38 30.96 -13.67
N VAL A 511 -19.90 29.73 -13.91
CA VAL A 511 -18.74 29.16 -13.23
C VAL A 511 -17.54 29.30 -14.15
N VAL A 512 -16.66 30.23 -13.83
CA VAL A 512 -15.37 30.43 -14.52
C VAL A 512 -14.34 29.54 -13.85
N MET A 513 -13.82 28.53 -14.56
CA MET A 513 -12.62 27.80 -14.15
C MET A 513 -11.41 28.43 -14.84
N THR A 514 -10.56 29.10 -14.07
CA THR A 514 -9.26 29.62 -14.52
C THR A 514 -8.14 28.85 -13.82
N THR A 515 -7.10 28.51 -14.57
CA THR A 515 -5.82 28.01 -14.05
C THR A 515 -4.83 29.17 -13.98
N GLU A 516 -4.96 30.04 -12.99
CA GLU A 516 -3.90 30.98 -12.60
C GLU A 516 -3.83 31.05 -11.07
N GLN A 517 -2.61 31.27 -10.57
CA GLN A 517 -2.12 31.10 -9.20
C GLN A 517 -2.89 31.83 -8.10
#